data_AF-A0A0P6YEE8-F1
#
_entry.id   AF-A0A0P6YEE8-F1
#
_cell.length_a   1.000
_cell.length_b   1.000
_cell.length_c   1.000
_cell.angle_alpha   90.00
_cell.angle_beta   90.00
_cell.angle_gamma   90.00
#
_symmetry.space_group_name_H-M   'P 1'
#
loop_
_entity.id
_entity.type
_entity.pdbx_description
1 polymer ?
#
loop_
_entity_poly.entity_id
_entity_poly.type
_entity_poly.pdbx_seq_one_letter_code
_entity_poly.pdbx_strand_id
1 'polypeptide(L)'
;MNQQQLDKFNLIVGAFLVPTGIMVIYQTLSKNTLWNGIFGGIGLILFGLSYLLQKRINGTAKIILSTSAFVCFVINLVIIFI
;
A
#
# COMPACT_ATOMS: atom_id res chain seq x y z
N MET A 1 22.55 8.29 5.98
CA MET A 1 21.29 8.86 6.49
C MET A 1 21.15 8.52 7.96
N ASN A 2 20.79 9.48 8.79
CA ASN A 2 20.57 9.26 10.22
C ASN A 2 19.29 8.42 10.43
N GLN A 3 19.27 7.44 11.34
CA GLN A 3 18.11 6.56 11.54
C GLN A 3 16.83 7.34 11.84
N GLN A 4 16.95 8.43 12.59
CA GLN A 4 15.83 9.35 12.86
C GLN A 4 15.26 10.04 11.61
N GLN A 5 16.09 10.31 10.59
CA GLN A 5 15.61 10.88 9.32
C GLN A 5 14.88 9.82 8.48
N LEU A 6 15.38 8.58 8.49
CA LEU A 6 14.74 7.47 7.81
C LEU A 6 13.35 7.21 8.40
N ASP A 7 13.23 7.23 9.73
CA ASP A 7 11.94 7.04 10.41
C ASP A 7 10.93 8.12 10.07
N LYS A 8 11.35 9.40 10.08
CA LYS A 8 10.49 10.52 9.68
C LYS A 8 10.02 10.39 8.23
N PHE A 9 10.93 9.99 7.33
CA PHE A 9 10.60 9.75 5.94
C PHE A 9 9.58 8.62 5.78
N ASN A 10 9.80 7.48 6.45
CA ASN A 10 8.88 6.34 6.41
C ASN A 10 7.50 6.71 6.95
N LEU A 11 7.44 7.53 8.00
CA LEU A 11 6.17 7.99 8.59
C LEU A 11 5.41 8.91 7.61
N ILE A 12 6.11 9.85 6.96
CA ILE A 12 5.51 10.72 5.94
C ILE A 12 5.01 9.90 4.75
N VAL A 13 5.81 8.97 4.26
CA VAL A 13 5.47 8.11 3.12
C VAL A 13 4.24 7.25 3.45
N GLY A 14 4.22 6.60 4.61
CA GLY A 14 3.07 5.80 5.01
C GLY A 14 1.81 6.63 5.27
N ALA A 15 1.96 7.81 5.87
CA ALA A 15 0.84 8.74 6.09
C ALA A 15 0.25 9.31 4.80
N PHE A 16 1.01 9.31 3.69
CA PHE A 16 0.50 9.70 2.37
C PHE A 16 -0.10 8.52 1.60
N LEU A 17 0.54 7.34 1.67
CA LEU A 17 0.14 6.14 0.94
C LEU A 17 -1.20 5.54 1.40
N VAL A 18 -1.47 5.56 2.71
CA VAL A 18 -2.72 5.03 3.25
C VAL A 18 -3.94 5.83 2.75
N PRO A 19 -4.01 7.16 2.90
CA PRO A 19 -5.14 7.94 2.39
C PRO A 19 -5.25 7.91 0.87
N THR A 20 -4.15 7.86 0.12
CA THR A 20 -4.21 7.70 -1.34
C THR A 20 -4.79 6.34 -1.74
N GLY A 21 -4.42 5.25 -1.07
CA GLY A 21 -5.04 3.94 -1.31
C GLY A 21 -6.54 3.91 -0.99
N ILE A 22 -6.97 4.57 0.09
CA ILE A 22 -8.40 4.73 0.42
C ILE A 22 -9.13 5.53 -0.67
N MET A 23 -8.53 6.62 -1.14
CA MET A 23 -9.11 7.46 -2.20
C MET A 23 -9.27 6.67 -3.50
N VAL A 24 -8.30 5.84 -3.87
CA VAL A 24 -8.37 4.96 -5.05
C VAL A 24 -9.51 3.95 -4.92
N ILE A 25 -9.67 3.32 -3.74
CA ILE A 25 -10.78 2.40 -3.47
C ILE A 25 -12.12 3.14 -3.62
N TYR A 26 -12.23 4.32 -3.01
CA TYR A 26 -13.46 5.13 -3.06
C TYR A 26 -13.82 5.55 -4.49
N GLN A 27 -12.84 6.01 -5.28
CA GLN A 27 -13.07 6.35 -6.69
C GLN A 27 -13.49 5.13 -7.51
N THR A 28 -12.92 3.95 -7.22
CA THR A 28 -13.25 2.71 -7.93
C THR A 28 -14.68 2.27 -7.63
N LEU A 29 -15.08 2.32 -6.36
CA LEU A 29 -16.47 2.10 -5.92
C LEU A 29 -17.43 3.07 -6.60
N SER A 30 -17.08 4.36 -6.62
CA SER A 30 -17.92 5.41 -7.22
C SER A 30 -18.09 5.26 -8.74
N LYS A 31 -17.09 4.72 -9.44
CA LYS A 31 -17.14 4.55 -10.90
C LYS A 31 -17.72 3.21 -11.35
N ASN A 32 -18.10 2.35 -10.42
CA ASN A 32 -18.55 0.97 -10.66
C ASN A 32 -17.60 0.17 -11.58
N THR A 33 -16.33 0.59 -11.63
CA THR A 33 -15.26 -0.10 -12.35
C THR A 33 -14.85 -1.30 -11.52
N LEU A 34 -14.66 -2.44 -12.20
CA LEU A 34 -14.27 -3.74 -11.63
C LEU A 34 -13.23 -3.63 -10.52
N TRP A 35 -13.22 -4.67 -9.67
CA TRP A 35 -12.28 -5.01 -8.57
C TRP A 35 -10.82 -4.57 -8.71
N ASN A 36 -10.38 -4.28 -9.93
CA ASN A 36 -9.09 -3.74 -10.32
C ASN A 36 -8.57 -2.64 -9.38
N GLY A 37 -9.26 -1.49 -9.31
CA GLY A 37 -8.82 -0.36 -8.48
C GLY A 37 -8.93 -0.63 -6.98
N ILE A 38 -9.74 -1.60 -6.56
CA ILE A 38 -9.81 -2.02 -5.16
C ILE A 38 -8.52 -2.75 -4.77
N PHE A 39 -8.03 -3.69 -5.60
CA PHE A 39 -6.76 -4.36 -5.37
C PHE A 39 -5.58 -3.39 -5.40
N GLY A 40 -5.57 -2.44 -6.35
CA GLY A 40 -4.56 -1.39 -6.41
C GLY A 40 -4.53 -0.52 -5.14
N GLY A 41 -5.70 -0.12 -4.64
CA GLY A 41 -5.80 0.67 -3.41
C GLY A 41 -5.44 -0.10 -2.13
N ILE A 42 -5.80 -1.38 -2.04
CA ILE A 42 -5.39 -2.26 -0.94
C ILE A 42 -3.86 -2.43 -0.93
N GLY A 43 -3.24 -2.59 -2.11
CA GLY A 43 -1.78 -2.65 -2.25
C GLY A 43 -1.09 -1.40 -1.72
N LEU A 44 -1.60 -0.21 -2.04
CA LEU A 44 -1.10 1.07 -1.53
C LEU A 44 -1.24 1.19 0.00
N ILE A 45 -2.37 0.75 0.56
CA ILE A 45 -2.61 0.77 2.02
C ILE A 45 -1.64 -0.17 2.74
N LEU A 46 -1.48 -1.40 2.26
CA LEU A 46 -0.54 -2.39 2.82
C LEU A 46 0.91 -1.88 2.76
N PHE A 47 1.28 -1.26 1.64
CA PHE A 47 2.60 -0.66 1.48
C PHE A 47 2.79 0.51 2.47
N GLY A 48 1.82 1.42 2.58
CA GLY A 48 1.85 2.53 3.53
C GLY A 48 1.91 2.07 5.00
N LEU A 49 1.17 1.01 5.34
CA LEU A 49 1.22 0.37 6.65
C LEU A 49 2.60 -0.23 6.95
N SER A 50 3.24 -0.85 5.95
CA SER A 50 4.59 -1.38 6.10
C SER A 50 5.62 -0.29 6.44
N TYR A 51 5.44 0.94 5.93
CA TYR A 51 6.29 2.08 6.25
C TYR A 51 5.96 2.70 7.62
N LEU A 52 4.67 2.85 7.95
CA LEU A 52 4.22 3.37 9.25
C LEU A 52 4.62 2.48 10.42
N LEU A 53 4.49 1.17 10.23
CA LEU A 53 4.76 0.19 11.28
C LEU A 53 6.21 -0.26 11.29
N GLN A 54 7.11 0.27 10.44
CA GLN A 54 8.47 -0.20 10.26
C GLN A 54 9.29 -0.38 11.56
N LYS A 55 9.01 0.40 12.61
CA LYS A 55 9.64 0.26 13.94
C LYS A 55 8.94 -0.71 14.89
N ARG A 56 7.68 -1.07 14.64
CA ARG A 56 6.85 -1.92 15.50
C ARG A 56 6.70 -3.36 15.02
N ILE A 57 6.99 -3.65 13.75
CA ILE A 57 6.87 -5.01 13.18
C ILE A 57 8.23 -5.66 12.99
N ASN A 58 8.26 -6.96 13.25
CA ASN A 58 9.43 -7.79 13.02
C ASN A 58 9.73 -7.93 11.52
N GLY A 59 10.99 -8.21 11.17
CA GLY A 59 11.44 -8.29 9.76
C GLY A 59 10.58 -9.23 8.91
N THR A 60 10.12 -10.35 9.47
CA THR A 60 9.24 -11.31 8.80
C THR A 60 7.86 -10.71 8.46
N ALA A 61 7.26 -9.93 9.36
CA ALA A 61 5.97 -9.30 9.12
C ALA A 61 6.07 -8.20 8.05
N LYS A 62 7.20 -7.49 7.99
CA LYS A 62 7.48 -6.52 6.92
C LYS A 62 7.54 -7.18 5.54
N ILE A 63 8.18 -8.35 5.46
CA ILE A 63 8.23 -9.13 4.23
C ILE A 63 6.83 -9.57 3.81
N ILE A 64 6.04 -10.14 4.74
CA ILE A 64 4.66 -10.57 4.45
C ILE A 64 3.81 -9.39 3.94
N LEU A 65 3.90 -8.22 4.59
CA LEU A 65 3.19 -7.01 4.15
C LEU A 65 3.61 -6.55 2.76
N SER A 66 4.92 -6.53 2.49
CA SER A 66 5.47 -6.11 1.19
C SER A 66 5.09 -7.10 0.08
N THR A 67 5.14 -8.40 0.35
CA THR A 67 4.73 -9.44 -0.59
C THR A 67 3.22 -9.37 -0.84
N SER A 68 2.41 -9.17 0.20
CA SER A 68 0.95 -9.02 0.07
C SER A 68 0.59 -7.78 -0.76
N ALA A 69 1.27 -6.66 -0.53
CA ALA A 69 1.12 -5.45 -1.33
C ALA A 69 1.50 -5.70 -2.80
N PHE A 70 2.62 -6.38 -3.03
CA PHE A 70 3.08 -6.72 -4.38
C PHE A 70 2.09 -7.63 -5.11
N VAL A 71 1.55 -8.66 -4.45
CA VAL A 71 0.52 -9.54 -5.02
C VAL A 71 -0.73 -8.74 -5.40
N CYS A 72 -1.17 -7.81 -4.55
CA CYS A 72 -2.30 -6.92 -4.88
C CYS A 72 -2.02 -6.05 -6.11
N PHE A 73 -0.80 -5.53 -6.24
CA PHE A 73 -0.40 -4.79 -7.44
C PHE A 73 -0.37 -5.66 -8.69
N VAL A 74 0.15 -6.88 -8.60
CA VAL A 74 0.19 -7.83 -9.73
C VAL A 74 -1.23 -8.19 -10.16
N ILE A 75 -2.14 -8.47 -9.22
CA ILE A 75 -3.54 -8.77 -9.53
C ILE A 75 -4.20 -7.58 -10.24
N ASN A 76 -4.01 -6.36 -9.72
CA ASN A 76 -4.49 -5.13 -10.38
C ASN A 76 -3.89 -5.00 -11.80
N LEU A 77 -2.60 -5.23 -11.97
CA LEU A 77 -1.97 -5.14 -13.29
C LEU A 77 -2.56 -6.18 -14.26
N VAL A 78 -2.76 -7.42 -13.82
CA VAL A 78 -3.38 -8.48 -14.65
C VAL A 78 -4.81 -8.12 -15.04
N ILE A 79 -5.63 -7.58 -14.12
CA ILE A 79 -7.03 -7.20 -14.42
C ILE A 79 -7.07 -5.96 -15.33
N ILE A 80 -6.08 -5.05 -15.29
CA ILE A 80 -6.01 -3.91 -16.24
C ILE A 80 -5.76 -4.38 -17.68
N PHE A 81 -4.98 -5.45 -17.86
CA PHE A 81 -4.55 -5.92 -19.17
C PHE A 81 -5.45 -7.00 -19.81
N ILE A 82 -6.45 -7.50 -19.08
CA ILE A 82 -7.49 -8.44 -19.56
C ILE A 82 -8.75 -7.66 -19.91
#